data_AF-A0A3E2TEQ0-F1
#
_entry.id   AF-A0A3E2TEQ0-F1
#
_cell.length_a   1.000
_cell.length_b   1.000
_cell.length_c   1.000
_cell.angle_alpha   90.00
_cell.angle_beta   90.00
_cell.angle_gamma   90.00
#
_symmetry.space_group_name_H-M   'P 1'
#
loop_
_entity.id
_entity.type
_entity.pdbx_description
1 polymer ?
#
loop_
_entity_poly.entity_id
_entity_poly.type
_entity_poly.pdbx_seq_one_letter_code
_entity_poly.pdbx_strand_id
1 'polypeptide(L)' 'MQRYYILLKATGESGLPAWLPYRLTATSAELAVEKAKKMAGDHYREYKTFEVQVIENEGSYK' A
#
# COMPACT_ATOMS: atom_id res chain seq x y z
N MET A 1 10.85 -10.12 -10.98
CA MET A 1 10.21 -9.11 -10.12
C MET A 1 8.81 -8.92 -10.64
N GLN A 2 7.80 -8.92 -9.76
CA GLN A 2 6.39 -8.80 -10.13
C GLN A 2 5.89 -7.41 -9.75
N ARG A 3 4.96 -6.87 -10.54
CA ARG A 3 4.33 -5.58 -10.25
C ARG A 3 3.08 -5.85 -9.42
N TYR A 4 2.96 -5.15 -8.30
CA TYR A 4 1.82 -5.25 -7.42
C TYR A 4 1.11 -3.92 -7.35
N TYR A 5 -0.22 -3.98 -7.45
CA TYR A 5 -1.12 -2.92 -7.08
C TYR A 5 -1.61 -3.18 -5.66
N ILE A 6 -1.44 -2.21 -4.78
CA ILE A 6 -1.81 -2.30 -3.36
C ILE A 6 -2.67 -1.10 -3.04
N LEU A 7 -3.85 -1.33 -2.47
CA LEU A 7 -4.68 -0.27 -1.94
C LEU A 7 -4.57 -0.27 -0.42
N LEU A 8 -3.98 0.78 0.13
CA LEU A 8 -3.92 0.99 1.57
C LEU A 8 -5.06 1.90 2.02
N LYS A 9 -5.79 1.50 3.06
CA LYS A 9 -6.72 2.37 3.77
C LYS A 9 -5.97 2.98 4.95
N ALA A 10 -5.70 4.27 4.86
CA ALA A 10 -5.09 5.07 5.90
C ALA A 10 -6.18 5.69 6.79
N THR A 11 -6.04 5.54 8.11
CA THR A 11 -6.97 6.14 9.08
C THR A 11 -6.18 6.96 10.10
N GLY A 12 -6.60 8.21 10.28
CA GLY A 12 -6.01 9.15 11.24
C GLY A 12 -6.95 9.43 12.41
N GLU A 13 -6.46 10.14 13.42
CA GLU A 13 -7.20 10.45 14.65
C GLU A 13 -8.34 11.48 14.46
N SER A 14 -8.37 12.23 13.36
CA SER A 14 -9.33 13.34 13.17
C SER A 14 -9.79 13.53 11.73
N GLY A 15 -9.72 12.50 10.89
CA GLY A 15 -10.03 12.60 9.47
C GLY A 15 -10.86 11.45 8.91
N LEU A 16 -11.44 11.68 7.72
CA LEU A 16 -12.02 10.61 6.92
C LEU A 16 -10.91 9.61 6.53
N PRO A 17 -11.21 8.30 6.46
CA PRO A 17 -10.26 7.34 5.96
C PRO A 17 -9.87 7.68 4.52
N ALA A 18 -8.58 7.62 4.22
CA ALA A 18 -8.04 7.86 2.90
C ALA A 18 -7.65 6.54 2.24
N TRP A 19 -7.94 6.40 0.95
CA TRP A 19 -7.49 5.27 0.16
C TRP A 19 -6.26 5.68 -0.66
N LEU A 20 -5.14 5.03 -0.37
CA LEU A 20 -3.84 5.30 -0.95
C LEU A 20 -3.48 4.17 -1.92
N PRO A 21 -3.64 4.37 -3.24
CA PRO A 21 -3.24 3.40 -4.24
C PRO A 21 -1.72 3.44 -4.44
N TYR A 22 -1.09 2.28 -4.35
CA TYR A 22 0.34 2.09 -4.52
C TYR A 22 0.61 1.07 -5.62
N ARG A 23 1.52 1.41 -6.53
CA ARG A 23 2.00 0.50 -7.58
C ARG A 23 3.50 0.34 -7.45
N LEU A 24 3.94 -0.86 -7.14
CA LEU A 24 5.34 -1.12 -6.85
C LEU A 24 5.75 -2.53 -7.24
N THR A 25 7.00 -2.64 -7.68
CA THR A 25 7.62 -3.91 -8.03
C THR A 25 8.29 -4.53 -6.82
N ALA A 26 7.93 -5.78 -6.54
CA ALA A 26 8.48 -6.55 -5.44
C ALA A 26 8.72 -8.00 -5.86
N THR A 27 9.46 -8.73 -5.03
CA THR A 27 9.72 -10.15 -5.22
C THR A 27 8.52 -11.00 -4.75
N SER A 28 7.74 -10.48 -3.81
CA SER A 28 6.55 -11.12 -3.22
C SER A 28 5.52 -10.06 -2.83
N ALA A 29 4.25 -10.48 -2.69
CA ALA A 29 3.15 -9.62 -2.24
C ALA A 29 3.39 -9.01 -0.85
N GLU A 30 3.97 -9.78 0.09
CA GLU A 30 4.30 -9.31 1.44
C GLU A 30 5.30 -8.16 1.42
N LEU A 31 6.40 -8.35 0.67
CA LEU A 31 7.44 -7.33 0.50
C LEU A 31 6.89 -6.07 -0.19
N ALA A 32 5.89 -6.26 -1.06
CA ALA A 32 5.19 -5.17 -1.70
C ALA A 32 4.37 -4.36 -0.68
N VAL A 33 3.59 -5.05 0.15
CA VAL A 33 2.81 -4.42 1.23
C VAL A 33 3.69 -3.68 2.23
N GLU A 34 4.80 -4.29 2.67
CA GLU A 34 5.73 -3.63 3.60
C GLU A 34 6.28 -2.33 3.01
N LYS A 35 6.69 -2.34 1.74
CA LYS A 35 7.13 -1.13 1.03
C LYS A 35 6.02 -0.09 0.94
N ALA A 36 4.80 -0.50 0.59
CA ALA A 36 3.65 0.41 0.52
C ALA A 36 3.38 1.08 1.87
N LYS A 37 3.32 0.29 2.96
CA LYS A 37 3.08 0.78 4.32
C LYS A 37 4.20 1.72 4.77
N LYS A 38 5.45 1.39 4.46
CA LYS A 38 6.60 2.25 4.79
C LYS A 38 6.54 3.59 4.05
N MET A 39 6.23 3.59 2.76
CA MET A 39 6.04 4.84 2.00
C MET A 39 4.87 5.66 2.56
N ALA A 40 3.76 5.00 2.88
CA ALA A 40 2.59 5.68 3.44
C ALA A 40 2.89 6.31 4.81
N GLY A 41 3.58 5.60 5.70
CA GLY A 41 3.94 6.12 7.02
C GLY A 41 5.00 7.23 6.98
N ASP A 42 5.91 7.19 6.01
CA ASP A 42 6.92 8.26 5.84
C ASP A 42 6.29 9.54 5.27
N HIS A 43 5.38 9.39 4.30
CA HIS A 43 4.76 10.51 3.60
C HIS A 43 3.62 11.15 4.40
N TYR A 44 2.78 10.32 5.05
CA TYR A 44 1.58 10.78 5.76
C TYR A 44 1.71 10.55 7.26
N ARG A 45 2.34 11.51 7.95
CA ARG A 45 2.48 11.52 9.42
C ARG A 45 1.16 11.70 10.17
N GLU A 46 0.14 12.17 9.47
CA GLU A 46 -1.22 12.38 10.01
C GLU A 46 -2.00 11.08 10.19
N TYR A 47 -1.66 10.02 9.44
CA TYR A 47 -2.32 8.73 9.53
C TYR A 47 -1.55 7.80 10.48
N LYS A 48 -2.24 7.24 11.47
CA LYS A 48 -1.66 6.32 12.45
C LYS A 48 -1.80 4.86 12.06
N THR A 49 -2.84 4.52 11.29
CA THR A 49 -3.15 3.15 10.93
C THR A 49 -3.19 3.00 9.41
N PHE A 50 -2.50 1.98 8.90
CA PHE A 50 -2.51 1.62 7.49
C PHE A 50 -2.93 0.16 7.33
N GLU A 51 -4.17 -0.05 6.91
CA GLU A 51 -4.72 -1.37 6.60
C GLU A 51 -4.62 -1.65 5.11
N VAL A 52 -4.35 -2.90 4.75
CA VAL A 52 -4.34 -3.32 3.35
C VAL A 52 -5.74 -3.74 2.97
N GLN A 53 -6.31 -3.08 1.96
CA GLN A 53 -7.63 -3.44 1.45
C GLN A 53 -7.55 -4.34 0.23
N VAL A 54 -6.62 -4.04 -0.68
CA VAL A 54 -6.47 -4.78 -1.94
C VAL A 54 -4.99 -5.05 -2.17
N ILE A 55 -4.69 -6.26 -2.63
CA ILE A 55 -3.39 -6.64 -3.18
C ILE A 55 -3.66 -7.38 -4.47
N GLU A 56 -3.30 -6.77 -5.59
CA GLU A 56 -3.38 -7.37 -6.91
C GLU A 56 -1.98 -7.56 -7.44
N ASN A 57 -1.70 -8.78 -7.91
CA ASN A 57 -0.50 -9.07 -8.64
C ASN A 57 -0.78 -8.74 -10.11
N GLU A 58 -0.30 -7.58 -10.58
CA GLU A 58 -0.30 -7.20 -12.00
C GLU A 58 0.75 -8.00 -12.78
N GLY A 59 1.12 -9.19 -12.28
CA GLY A 59 2.16 -10.07 -12.78
C GLY A 59 2.11 -10.11 -14.29
N SER A 60 3.26 -9.78 -14.89
CA SER A 60 3.45 -9.63 -16.33
C SER A 60 2.64 -10.67 -17.08
N TYR A 61 1.67 -10.18 -17.87
CA TYR A 61 1.01 -10.96 -18.92
C TYR A 61 2.05 -11.90 -19.55
N LYS A 62 1.80 -13.21 -19.39
CA LYS A 62 2.54 -14.24 -20.10
C LYS A 62 1.56 -15.05 -20.89
#